data_AF-A0A971QAV7-F1
#
_entry.id   AF-A0A971QAV7-F1
#
_cell.length_a   1.000
_cell.length_b   1.000
_cell.length_c   1.000
_cell.angle_alpha   90.00
_cell.angle_beta   90.00
_cell.angle_gamma   90.00
#
_symmetry.space_group_name_H-M   'P 1'
#
loop_
_entity.id
_entity.type
_entity.pdbx_description
1 polymer ?
#
loop_
_entity_poly.entity_id
_entity_poly.type
_entity_poly.pdbx_seq_one_letter_code
_entity_poly.pdbx_strand_id
1 'polypeptide(L)'
;MPDAEDARSRKLPVVNTVSPCSSAGEPAGYRPLCGSAGAKPVRRLPPWLKRPLPAGGGMVATRRVVTASGVATVCEEARCPNLTECWSKRTATFMILGDRCTRRCRFCAVSTARPEPPAADEPDRLAEAVARLGLRHVVITAVARDDLADEGSGHFAACIRAVRARAPEATIEVLPADFHARPECIATVCDARPDVFNHNIETVERLTPIVRPQAKYRRSLDVLRLVKSHDPGIPTKSGLMVGLGEAADELRQTLVDLREAGCSIVTIGQYLQPTPEHTPIARFYEPAEFDFWAAQAREIGFPSVASGPFVRSSYHAGEVFDDLHGVR
;
A
#
# COMPACT_ATOMS: atom_id res chain seq x y z
N MET A 1 -35.43 55.68 -8.18
CA MET A 1 -35.49 56.72 -7.14
C MET A 1 -36.95 57.03 -6.90
N PRO A 2 -37.44 56.98 -5.64
CA PRO A 2 -36.77 56.38 -4.48
C PRO A 2 -36.65 54.84 -4.64
N ASP A 3 -36.83 54.05 -3.58
CA ASP A 3 -35.81 53.55 -2.63
C ASP A 3 -36.49 52.41 -1.81
N ALA A 4 -35.89 51.40 -1.15
CA ALA A 4 -34.57 51.02 -0.64
C ALA A 4 -34.59 50.85 0.91
N GLU A 5 -34.70 49.61 1.40
CA GLU A 5 -34.36 49.07 2.76
C GLU A 5 -34.82 47.59 2.82
N ASP A 6 -34.25 46.64 3.57
CA ASP A 6 -32.88 46.44 4.09
C ASP A 6 -32.60 44.91 4.01
N ALA A 7 -31.34 44.51 3.82
CA ALA A 7 -30.96 43.11 3.64
C ALA A 7 -30.12 42.60 4.81
N ARG A 8 -30.69 41.80 5.72
CA ARG A 8 -29.93 41.18 6.83
C ARG A 8 -30.15 39.69 7.03
N SER A 9 -29.01 39.02 7.14
CA SER A 9 -28.80 37.58 7.29
C SER A 9 -29.55 36.95 8.48
N ARG A 10 -30.21 35.81 8.24
CA ARG A 10 -30.51 34.84 9.32
C ARG A 10 -29.26 34.02 9.64
N LYS A 11 -28.52 34.40 10.68
CA LYS A 11 -27.57 33.51 11.36
C LYS A 11 -28.25 32.87 12.56
N LEU A 12 -28.12 31.55 12.69
CA LEU A 12 -28.55 30.80 13.87
C LEU A 12 -27.64 31.14 15.07
N PRO A 13 -28.16 31.15 16.31
CA PRO A 13 -27.39 31.56 17.49
C PRO A 13 -26.33 30.52 17.87
N VAL A 14 -25.11 30.99 18.15
CA VAL A 14 -24.05 30.21 18.79
C VAL A 14 -24.23 30.31 20.29
N VAL A 15 -24.51 29.19 20.95
CA VAL A 15 -24.58 29.12 22.43
C VAL A 15 -23.21 28.72 22.95
N ASN A 16 -22.44 29.70 23.43
CA ASN A 16 -21.21 29.49 24.18
C ASN A 16 -21.39 30.05 25.59
N THR A 17 -21.78 29.19 26.54
CA THR A 17 -21.76 29.50 27.98
C THR A 17 -21.07 28.38 28.72
N VAL A 18 -19.83 28.63 29.14
CA VAL A 18 -19.08 27.76 30.05
C VAL A 18 -19.38 28.26 31.47
N SER A 19 -20.16 27.51 32.24
CA SER A 19 -20.36 27.79 33.67
C SER A 19 -19.50 26.84 34.51
N PRO A 20 -18.74 27.34 35.51
CA PRO A 20 -17.95 26.49 36.39
C PRO A 20 -18.86 25.77 37.39
N CYS A 21 -18.71 24.45 37.52
CA CYS A 21 -19.46 23.67 38.50
C CYS A 21 -18.80 23.80 39.88
N SER A 22 -19.58 24.28 40.86
CA SER A 22 -19.20 24.32 42.27
C SER A 22 -19.35 22.94 42.92
N SER A 23 -18.39 22.59 43.79
CA SER A 23 -18.27 21.27 44.40
C SER A 23 -19.03 21.13 45.72
N ALA A 24 -19.85 20.07 45.87
CA ALA A 24 -20.08 19.42 47.16
C ALA A 24 -20.73 18.03 47.02
N GLY A 25 -20.06 16.99 47.54
CA GLY A 25 -20.67 15.80 48.13
C GLY A 25 -21.11 14.63 47.24
N GLU A 26 -20.29 13.59 47.15
CA GLU A 26 -20.68 12.16 47.31
C GLU A 26 -19.42 11.27 47.51
N PRO A 27 -19.53 9.98 47.92
CA PRO A 27 -18.51 9.32 48.75
C PRO A 27 -17.36 8.61 48.01
N ALA A 28 -16.47 8.02 48.81
CA ALA A 28 -15.20 7.38 48.41
C ALA A 28 -15.31 6.39 47.24
N GLY A 29 -14.43 6.51 46.24
CA GLY A 29 -14.32 5.44 45.24
C GLY A 29 -13.50 5.65 43.96
N TYR A 30 -13.02 6.84 43.59
CA TYR A 30 -12.14 6.97 42.42
C TYR A 30 -11.24 8.22 42.47
N ARG A 31 -9.92 8.03 42.41
CA ARG A 31 -8.97 9.12 42.10
C ARG A 31 -8.67 9.10 40.60
N PRO A 32 -9.06 10.11 39.81
CA PRO A 32 -8.52 10.25 38.48
C PRO A 32 -7.02 10.57 38.59
N LEU A 33 -6.18 9.77 37.94
CA LEU A 33 -4.74 10.03 37.83
C LEU A 33 -4.51 11.25 36.93
N CYS A 34 -4.53 12.44 37.54
CA CYS A 34 -4.05 13.65 36.90
C CYS A 34 -2.53 13.54 36.72
N GLY A 35 -2.10 13.09 35.53
CA GLY A 35 -0.70 12.87 35.23
C GLY A 35 -0.47 12.10 33.94
N SER A 36 -0.49 12.79 32.79
CA SER A 36 0.23 12.33 31.60
C SER A 36 1.21 13.42 31.16
N ALA A 37 2.43 13.33 31.68
CA ALA A 37 3.53 14.14 31.20
C ALA A 37 3.87 13.75 29.75
N GLY A 38 4.02 14.74 28.88
CA GLY A 38 4.71 14.57 27.60
C GLY A 38 3.99 13.74 26.53
N ALA A 39 2.80 14.18 26.10
CA ALA A 39 2.35 13.84 24.75
C ALA A 39 3.38 14.38 23.74
N LYS A 40 4.19 13.48 23.15
CA LYS A 40 5.16 13.87 22.11
C LYS A 40 4.40 14.59 20.98
N PRO A 41 4.86 15.77 20.53
CA PRO A 41 4.13 16.52 19.51
C PRO A 41 4.04 15.68 18.23
N VAL A 42 2.81 15.46 17.75
CA VAL A 42 2.57 14.85 16.44
C VAL A 42 3.30 15.70 15.41
N ARG A 43 4.34 15.15 14.79
CA ARG A 43 5.13 15.86 13.77
C ARG A 43 4.18 16.28 12.65
N ARG A 44 3.99 17.60 12.49
CA ARG A 44 3.13 18.15 11.43
C ARG A 44 3.64 17.67 10.07
N LEU A 45 2.73 17.19 9.23
CA LEU A 45 3.03 16.82 7.85
C LEU A 45 3.67 18.01 7.11
N PRO A 46 4.87 17.84 6.53
CA PRO A 46 5.52 18.85 5.71
C PRO A 46 4.65 19.34 4.54
N PRO A 47 4.86 20.56 4.02
CA PRO A 47 4.06 21.10 2.92
C PRO A 47 4.01 20.21 1.68
N TRP A 48 5.14 19.58 1.30
CA TRP A 48 5.23 18.68 0.14
C TRP A 48 4.53 17.33 0.33
N LEU A 49 4.12 17.00 1.56
CA LEU A 49 3.30 15.83 1.89
C LEU A 49 1.80 16.16 2.02
N LYS A 50 1.37 17.25 1.39
CA LYS A 50 -0.04 17.61 1.22
C LYS A 50 -0.39 17.57 -0.27
N ARG A 51 -1.54 17.00 -0.61
CA ARG A 51 -2.05 16.95 -1.99
C ARG A 51 -3.41 17.65 -2.08
N PRO A 52 -3.72 18.35 -3.18
CA PRO A 52 -5.08 18.78 -3.47
C PRO A 52 -5.97 17.56 -3.70
N LEU A 53 -7.26 17.68 -3.38
CA LEU A 53 -8.25 16.67 -3.77
C LEU A 53 -8.50 16.79 -5.29
N PRO A 54 -8.42 15.69 -6.06
CA PRO A 54 -8.85 15.65 -7.46
C PRO A 54 -10.29 16.16 -7.64
N ALA A 55 -10.51 16.93 -8.71
CA ALA A 55 -11.84 17.37 -9.10
C ALA A 55 -12.55 16.30 -9.96
N GLY A 56 -13.87 16.17 -9.81
CA GLY A 56 -14.73 15.37 -10.69
C GLY A 56 -15.30 14.07 -10.08
N GLY A 57 -16.16 13.41 -10.85
CA GLY A 57 -16.97 12.28 -10.39
C GLY A 57 -16.35 10.88 -10.54
N GLY A 58 -15.16 10.75 -11.13
CA GLY A 58 -14.53 9.46 -11.45
C GLY A 58 -14.38 8.54 -10.23
N MET A 59 -14.05 9.11 -9.07
CA MET A 59 -13.94 8.40 -7.79
C MET A 59 -15.22 7.66 -7.41
N VAL A 60 -16.39 8.26 -7.64
CA VAL A 60 -17.70 7.66 -7.28
C VAL A 60 -18.02 6.48 -8.19
N ALA A 61 -17.65 6.55 -9.48
CA ALA A 61 -17.82 5.44 -10.41
C ALA A 61 -16.94 4.25 -10.00
N THR A 62 -15.65 4.49 -9.74
CA THR A 62 -14.70 3.45 -9.29
C THR A 62 -15.16 2.82 -7.98
N ARG A 63 -15.55 3.63 -6.99
CA ARG A 63 -16.07 3.15 -5.71
C ARG A 63 -17.28 2.22 -5.90
N ARG A 64 -18.23 2.58 -6.77
CA ARG A 64 -19.41 1.75 -7.04
C ARG A 64 -19.03 0.37 -7.59
N VAL A 65 -18.04 0.29 -8.49
CA VAL A 65 -17.59 -1.00 -9.03
C VAL A 65 -16.86 -1.82 -7.96
N VAL A 66 -15.96 -1.21 -7.18
CA VAL A 66 -15.25 -1.87 -6.08
C VAL A 66 -16.22 -2.39 -5.01
N THR A 67 -17.14 -1.56 -4.52
CA THR A 67 -18.13 -1.99 -3.52
C THR A 67 -19.07 -3.07 -4.08
N ALA A 68 -19.43 -3.02 -5.36
CA ALA A 68 -20.29 -4.02 -5.99
C ALA A 68 -19.59 -5.36 -6.28
N SER A 69 -18.26 -5.40 -6.42
CA SER A 69 -17.54 -6.67 -6.57
C SER A 69 -17.37 -7.42 -5.25
N GLY A 70 -17.40 -6.71 -4.11
CA GLY A 70 -17.16 -7.32 -2.81
C GLY A 70 -15.75 -7.93 -2.67
N VAL A 71 -14.79 -7.46 -3.49
CA VAL A 71 -13.36 -7.80 -3.38
C VAL A 71 -12.69 -6.61 -2.69
N ALA A 72 -11.89 -6.86 -1.65
CA ALA A 72 -11.25 -5.79 -0.89
C ALA A 72 -10.24 -5.02 -1.75
N THR A 73 -9.88 -3.80 -1.34
CA THR A 73 -8.79 -3.05 -1.97
C THR A 73 -7.78 -2.59 -0.94
N VAL A 74 -6.49 -2.76 -1.24
CA VAL A 74 -5.42 -2.19 -0.41
C VAL A 74 -5.46 -0.66 -0.43
N CYS A 75 -6.15 -0.06 -1.41
CA CYS A 75 -6.46 1.37 -1.43
C CYS A 75 -7.17 1.80 -0.15
N GLU A 76 -8.24 1.09 0.24
CA GLU A 76 -9.03 1.35 1.45
C GLU A 76 -8.34 0.78 2.69
N GLU A 77 -8.00 -0.52 2.68
CA GLU A 77 -7.51 -1.23 3.88
C GLU A 77 -6.14 -0.74 4.38
N ALA A 78 -5.24 -0.33 3.48
CA ALA A 78 -3.97 0.28 3.87
C ALA A 78 -4.04 1.81 4.05
N ARG A 79 -5.25 2.41 3.98
CA ARG A 79 -5.49 3.86 4.08
C ARG A 79 -4.62 4.68 3.11
N CYS A 80 -4.61 4.26 1.84
CA CYS A 80 -3.66 4.76 0.86
C CYS A 80 -3.84 6.28 0.58
N PRO A 81 -2.79 7.11 0.69
CA PRO A 81 -2.88 8.55 0.43
C PRO A 81 -3.20 8.91 -1.03
N ASN A 82 -3.06 7.94 -1.95
CA ASN A 82 -3.31 8.12 -3.38
C ASN A 82 -4.71 7.66 -3.82
N LEU A 83 -5.54 7.13 -2.91
CA LEU A 83 -6.86 6.55 -3.23
C LEU A 83 -7.68 7.50 -4.12
N THR A 84 -7.83 8.77 -3.71
CA THR A 84 -8.63 9.75 -4.45
C THR A 84 -8.12 9.98 -5.88
N GLU A 85 -6.80 10.00 -6.10
CA GLU A 85 -6.23 10.14 -7.43
C GLU A 85 -6.42 8.87 -8.27
N CYS A 86 -5.96 7.72 -7.76
CA CYS A 86 -6.06 6.44 -8.47
C CYS A 86 -7.51 6.16 -8.87
N TRP A 87 -8.46 6.36 -7.96
CA TRP A 87 -9.88 6.13 -8.23
C TRP A 87 -10.48 7.19 -9.15
N SER A 88 -9.98 8.43 -9.18
CA SER A 88 -10.40 9.41 -10.18
C SER A 88 -9.98 9.00 -11.61
N LYS A 89 -8.84 8.30 -11.73
CA LYS A 89 -8.31 7.68 -12.96
C LYS A 89 -8.87 6.28 -13.27
N ARG A 90 -9.90 5.82 -12.54
CA ARG A 90 -10.47 4.44 -12.60
C ARG A 90 -9.51 3.30 -12.24
N THR A 91 -8.37 3.58 -11.61
CA THR A 91 -7.38 2.58 -11.18
C THR A 91 -7.62 2.12 -9.74
N ALA A 92 -7.53 0.82 -9.50
CA ALA A 92 -7.57 0.23 -8.16
C ALA A 92 -6.56 -0.93 -8.04
N THR A 93 -6.14 -1.23 -6.81
CA THR A 93 -5.33 -2.40 -6.48
C THR A 93 -6.18 -3.32 -5.61
N PHE A 94 -6.52 -4.49 -6.13
CA PHE A 94 -7.39 -5.44 -5.46
C PHE A 94 -6.60 -6.28 -4.47
N MET A 95 -7.20 -6.52 -3.31
CA MET A 95 -6.67 -7.38 -2.26
C MET A 95 -7.58 -8.61 -2.16
N ILE A 96 -7.11 -9.73 -2.71
CA ILE A 96 -7.79 -11.03 -2.63
C ILE A 96 -7.50 -11.70 -1.28
N LEU A 97 -8.20 -12.80 -0.99
CA LEU A 97 -8.07 -13.59 0.24
C LEU A 97 -8.53 -12.87 1.51
N GLY A 98 -9.28 -11.77 1.36
CA GLY A 98 -9.91 -11.00 2.42
C GLY A 98 -9.09 -9.82 2.97
N ASP A 99 -9.62 -9.22 4.03
CA ASP A 99 -9.11 -8.02 4.74
C ASP A 99 -8.36 -8.34 6.05
N ARG A 100 -8.31 -9.63 6.43
CA ARG A 100 -7.70 -10.11 7.67
C ARG A 100 -6.41 -10.86 7.40
N CYS A 101 -5.31 -10.36 7.96
CA CYS A 101 -3.96 -10.89 7.77
C CYS A 101 -3.53 -11.77 8.94
N THR A 102 -2.85 -12.89 8.66
CA THR A 102 -2.20 -13.73 9.69
C THR A 102 -0.97 -13.07 10.33
N ARG A 103 -0.42 -12.02 9.71
CA ARG A 103 0.81 -11.31 10.13
C ARG A 103 0.51 -9.90 10.63
N ARG A 104 1.46 -9.32 11.39
CA ARG A 104 1.34 -7.98 12.00
C ARG A 104 2.60 -7.13 11.76
N CYS A 105 2.80 -6.76 10.50
CA CYS A 105 3.81 -5.78 10.10
C CYS A 105 3.50 -4.42 10.75
N ARG A 106 4.44 -3.83 11.50
CA ARG A 106 4.22 -2.65 12.34
C ARG A 106 3.99 -1.34 11.57
N PHE A 107 4.12 -1.37 10.24
CA PHE A 107 3.81 -0.26 9.34
C PHE A 107 2.43 -0.37 8.67
N CYS A 108 1.82 -1.56 8.67
CA CYS A 108 0.68 -1.89 7.82
C CYS A 108 -0.64 -1.69 8.56
N ALA A 109 -1.59 -0.96 7.94
CA ALA A 109 -2.89 -0.66 8.54
C ALA A 109 -3.93 -1.79 8.42
N VAL A 110 -3.65 -2.82 7.61
CA VAL A 110 -4.55 -3.96 7.38
C VAL A 110 -4.72 -4.78 8.66
N SER A 111 -5.95 -5.19 8.94
CA SER A 111 -6.33 -5.85 10.20
C SER A 111 -5.61 -7.19 10.40
N THR A 112 -4.93 -7.38 11.54
CA THR A 112 -4.46 -8.71 11.96
C THR A 112 -5.57 -9.45 12.68
N ALA A 113 -6.12 -10.50 12.06
CA ALA A 113 -7.17 -11.35 12.63
C ALA A 113 -7.19 -12.70 11.92
N ARG A 114 -7.94 -13.68 12.46
CA ARG A 114 -8.15 -14.96 11.76
C ARG A 114 -8.89 -14.72 10.44
N PRO A 115 -8.32 -15.12 9.28
CA PRO A 115 -9.00 -14.99 8.00
C PRO A 115 -10.22 -15.90 7.90
N GLU A 116 -11.16 -15.53 7.03
CA GLU A 116 -12.23 -16.42 6.58
C GLU A 116 -11.70 -17.39 5.50
N PRO A 117 -12.40 -18.51 5.23
CA PRO A 117 -12.09 -19.37 4.08
C PRO A 117 -12.13 -18.57 2.77
N PRO A 118 -11.21 -18.81 1.81
CA PRO A 118 -11.25 -18.16 0.50
C PRO A 118 -12.59 -18.39 -0.22
N ALA A 119 -13.21 -17.32 -0.70
CA ALA A 119 -14.46 -17.42 -1.45
C ALA A 119 -14.18 -17.95 -2.86
N ALA A 120 -14.85 -19.04 -3.26
CA ALA A 120 -14.59 -19.69 -4.56
C ALA A 120 -14.93 -18.80 -5.77
N ASP A 121 -15.76 -17.77 -5.59
CA ASP A 121 -16.19 -16.82 -6.62
C ASP A 121 -15.36 -15.52 -6.66
N GLU A 122 -14.40 -15.33 -5.74
CA GLU A 122 -13.54 -14.14 -5.69
C GLU A 122 -12.74 -13.91 -6.99
N PRO A 123 -12.19 -14.94 -7.67
CA PRO A 123 -11.55 -14.78 -8.99
C PRO A 123 -12.48 -14.18 -10.06
N ASP A 124 -13.74 -14.62 -10.11
CA ASP A 124 -14.71 -14.15 -11.11
C ASP A 124 -15.19 -12.72 -10.78
N ARG A 125 -15.44 -12.43 -9.50
CA ARG A 125 -15.80 -11.08 -9.02
C ARG A 125 -14.68 -10.07 -9.24
N LEU A 126 -13.42 -10.49 -9.07
CA LEU A 126 -12.24 -9.70 -9.44
C LEU A 126 -12.20 -9.44 -10.95
N ALA A 127 -12.29 -10.49 -11.78
CA ALA A 127 -12.23 -10.35 -13.23
C ALA A 127 -13.32 -9.44 -13.79
N GLU A 128 -14.55 -9.53 -13.26
CA GLU A 128 -15.65 -8.63 -13.60
C GLU A 128 -15.38 -7.17 -13.16
N ALA A 129 -14.79 -6.96 -11.99
CA ALA A 129 -14.41 -5.61 -11.55
C ALA A 129 -13.34 -4.97 -12.44
N VAL A 130 -12.32 -5.75 -12.83
CA VAL A 130 -11.24 -5.33 -13.75
C VAL A 130 -11.83 -4.94 -15.11
N ALA A 131 -12.69 -5.77 -15.68
CA ALA A 131 -13.36 -5.51 -16.96
C ALA A 131 -14.27 -4.27 -16.90
N ARG A 132 -15.07 -4.11 -15.83
CA ARG A 132 -15.97 -2.95 -15.65
C ARG A 132 -15.23 -1.63 -15.45
N LEU A 133 -14.05 -1.64 -14.83
CA LEU A 133 -13.21 -0.45 -14.69
C LEU A 133 -12.48 -0.11 -15.99
N GLY A 134 -12.26 -1.10 -16.87
CA GLY A 134 -11.47 -0.95 -18.10
C GLY A 134 -9.98 -0.77 -17.80
N LEU A 135 -9.45 -1.51 -16.82
CA LEU A 135 -8.03 -1.42 -16.45
C LEU A 135 -7.13 -1.96 -17.58
N ARG A 136 -6.15 -1.15 -18.00
CA ARG A 136 -5.04 -1.63 -18.86
C ARG A 136 -3.94 -2.34 -18.07
N HIS A 137 -3.85 -2.05 -16.78
CA HIS A 137 -2.92 -2.67 -15.84
C HIS A 137 -3.64 -2.86 -14.51
N VAL A 138 -3.63 -4.07 -13.97
CA VAL A 138 -4.19 -4.41 -12.66
C VAL A 138 -3.08 -4.92 -11.75
N VAL A 139 -3.11 -4.44 -10.50
CA VAL A 139 -2.28 -4.99 -9.43
C VAL A 139 -3.15 -5.84 -8.53
N ILE A 140 -2.79 -7.12 -8.37
CA ILE A 140 -3.45 -8.09 -7.49
C ILE A 140 -2.52 -8.33 -6.29
N THR A 141 -2.96 -8.03 -5.09
CA THR A 141 -2.24 -8.32 -3.84
C THR A 141 -3.12 -9.17 -2.91
N ALA A 142 -2.56 -9.62 -1.78
CA ALA A 142 -3.30 -10.36 -0.78
C ALA A 142 -2.77 -10.05 0.63
N VAL A 143 -3.60 -10.32 1.62
CA VAL A 143 -3.14 -10.56 2.98
C VAL A 143 -2.26 -11.81 3.05
N ALA A 144 -1.41 -11.92 4.08
CA ALA A 144 -0.73 -13.18 4.36
C ALA A 144 -1.76 -14.22 4.86
N ARG A 145 -1.62 -15.45 4.35
CA ARG A 145 -2.49 -16.60 4.62
C ARG A 145 -1.70 -17.79 5.13
N ASP A 146 -0.96 -17.58 6.23
CA ASP A 146 -0.19 -18.64 6.90
C ASP A 146 -1.08 -19.77 7.45
N ASP A 147 -2.42 -19.61 7.39
CA ASP A 147 -3.43 -20.61 7.72
C ASP A 147 -3.75 -21.59 6.58
N LEU A 148 -3.32 -21.30 5.35
CA LEU A 148 -3.55 -22.14 4.17
C LEU A 148 -2.32 -22.98 3.82
N ALA A 149 -2.52 -24.24 3.41
CA ALA A 149 -1.44 -25.17 3.08
C ALA A 149 -0.59 -24.75 1.87
N ASP A 150 -1.15 -23.96 0.95
CA ASP A 150 -0.49 -23.36 -0.22
C ASP A 150 -0.19 -21.86 -0.03
N GLU A 151 -0.48 -21.33 1.17
CA GLU A 151 -0.40 -19.90 1.53
C GLU A 151 -1.19 -18.96 0.59
N GLY A 152 -2.19 -19.49 -0.13
CA GLY A 152 -3.02 -18.75 -1.08
C GLY A 152 -2.45 -18.65 -2.51
N SER A 153 -1.31 -19.27 -2.81
CA SER A 153 -0.68 -19.24 -4.13
C SER A 153 -1.58 -19.79 -5.25
N GLY A 154 -2.35 -20.85 -5.00
CA GLY A 154 -3.33 -21.39 -5.94
C GLY A 154 -4.49 -20.43 -6.21
N HIS A 155 -4.86 -19.60 -5.23
CA HIS A 155 -5.89 -18.58 -5.39
C HIS A 155 -5.41 -17.40 -6.23
N PHE A 156 -4.17 -16.92 -6.01
CA PHE A 156 -3.51 -15.98 -6.93
C PHE A 156 -3.54 -16.50 -8.38
N ALA A 157 -3.15 -17.76 -8.59
CA ALA A 157 -3.15 -18.38 -9.90
C ALA A 157 -4.56 -18.45 -10.54
N ALA A 158 -5.61 -18.67 -9.74
CA ALA A 158 -7.00 -18.63 -10.20
C ALA A 158 -7.43 -17.21 -10.62
N CYS A 159 -7.14 -16.20 -9.79
CA CYS A 159 -7.41 -14.80 -10.07
C CYS A 159 -6.73 -14.30 -11.36
N ILE A 160 -5.46 -14.63 -11.57
CA ILE A 160 -4.71 -14.25 -12.79
C ILE A 160 -5.38 -14.85 -14.04
N ARG A 161 -5.74 -16.14 -14.00
CA ARG A 161 -6.43 -16.81 -15.11
C ARG A 161 -7.81 -16.22 -15.39
N ALA A 162 -8.60 -15.93 -14.37
CA ALA A 162 -9.92 -15.32 -14.51
C ALA A 162 -9.82 -13.91 -15.15
N VAL A 163 -8.86 -13.10 -14.69
CA VAL A 163 -8.59 -11.78 -15.29
C VAL A 163 -8.15 -11.91 -16.74
N ARG A 164 -7.16 -12.75 -17.08
CA ARG A 164 -6.72 -12.95 -18.47
C ARG A 164 -7.85 -13.42 -19.39
N ALA A 165 -8.78 -14.25 -18.89
CA ALA A 165 -9.92 -14.72 -19.67
C ALA A 165 -10.98 -13.63 -19.95
N ARG A 166 -11.15 -12.66 -19.05
CA ARG A 166 -12.21 -11.63 -19.16
C ARG A 166 -11.72 -10.26 -19.62
N ALA A 167 -10.43 -9.97 -19.43
CA ALA A 167 -9.76 -8.73 -19.84
C ALA A 167 -8.37 -9.08 -20.43
N PRO A 168 -8.31 -9.70 -21.63
CA PRO A 168 -7.06 -10.22 -22.21
C PRO A 168 -6.02 -9.13 -22.52
N GLU A 169 -6.47 -7.90 -22.78
CA GLU A 169 -5.61 -6.72 -23.01
C GLU A 169 -5.05 -6.11 -21.71
N ALA A 170 -5.47 -6.58 -20.54
CA ALA A 170 -5.00 -6.06 -19.25
C ALA A 170 -3.71 -6.78 -18.81
N THR A 171 -2.68 -6.00 -18.54
CA THR A 171 -1.45 -6.49 -17.89
C THR A 171 -1.68 -6.69 -16.38
N ILE A 172 -1.01 -7.68 -15.80
CA ILE A 172 -1.26 -8.17 -14.43
C ILE A 172 0.05 -8.15 -13.63
N GLU A 173 0.14 -7.25 -12.66
CA GLU A 173 1.16 -7.29 -11.61
C GLU A 173 0.61 -8.04 -10.40
N VAL A 174 1.40 -8.97 -9.85
CA VAL A 174 1.09 -9.65 -8.58
C VAL A 174 1.97 -9.12 -7.45
N LEU A 175 1.39 -8.97 -6.25
CA LEU A 175 2.08 -8.61 -5.01
C LEU A 175 1.68 -9.57 -3.88
N PRO A 176 2.21 -10.81 -3.87
CA PRO A 176 2.00 -11.75 -2.78
C PRO A 176 2.84 -11.45 -1.53
N ALA A 177 2.51 -12.18 -0.46
CA ALA A 177 3.37 -12.35 0.71
C ALA A 177 4.67 -13.10 0.35
N ASP A 178 5.45 -13.53 1.34
CA ASP A 178 6.72 -14.24 1.07
C ASP A 178 6.55 -15.73 0.72
N PHE A 179 5.36 -16.31 0.88
CA PHE A 179 5.08 -17.76 0.77
C PHE A 179 6.12 -18.63 1.52
N HIS A 180 6.69 -18.12 2.62
CA HIS A 180 7.87 -18.69 3.30
C HIS A 180 9.12 -18.96 2.41
N ALA A 181 9.17 -18.40 1.20
CA ALA A 181 10.07 -18.73 0.09
C ALA A 181 9.98 -20.20 -0.37
N ARG A 182 8.77 -20.77 -0.36
CA ARG A 182 8.48 -22.11 -0.87
C ARG A 182 8.45 -22.13 -2.40
N PRO A 183 9.34 -22.88 -3.07
CA PRO A 183 9.44 -22.88 -4.54
C PRO A 183 8.12 -23.26 -5.23
N GLU A 184 7.37 -24.22 -4.67
CA GLU A 184 6.12 -24.70 -5.25
C GLU A 184 4.99 -23.65 -5.24
N CYS A 185 4.93 -22.80 -4.21
CA CYS A 185 3.98 -21.70 -4.14
C CYS A 185 4.33 -20.59 -5.13
N ILE A 186 5.63 -20.29 -5.28
CA ILE A 186 6.12 -19.27 -6.22
C ILE A 186 5.92 -19.74 -7.67
N ALA A 187 6.29 -20.99 -7.98
CA ALA A 187 6.05 -21.64 -9.27
C ALA A 187 4.56 -21.60 -9.66
N THR A 188 3.66 -21.95 -8.73
CA THR A 188 2.20 -21.92 -8.95
C THR A 188 1.69 -20.55 -9.42
N VAL A 189 2.26 -19.45 -8.89
CA VAL A 189 1.91 -18.09 -9.32
C VAL A 189 2.60 -17.72 -10.64
N CYS A 190 3.88 -18.08 -10.82
CA CYS A 190 4.61 -17.85 -12.07
C CYS A 190 3.98 -18.57 -13.27
N ASP A 191 3.52 -19.82 -13.10
CA ASP A 191 2.88 -20.63 -14.15
C ASP A 191 1.53 -20.06 -14.62
N ALA A 192 0.87 -19.24 -13.80
CA ALA A 192 -0.30 -18.46 -14.20
C ALA A 192 0.05 -17.25 -15.09
N ARG A 193 1.34 -16.95 -15.27
CA ARG A 193 1.92 -15.90 -16.11
C ARG A 193 1.43 -14.49 -15.72
N PRO A 194 1.82 -13.95 -14.56
CA PRO A 194 1.74 -12.51 -14.32
C PRO A 194 2.73 -11.78 -15.24
N ASP A 195 2.41 -10.55 -15.64
CA ASP A 195 3.30 -9.70 -16.44
C ASP A 195 4.36 -9.00 -15.57
N VAL A 196 4.13 -8.88 -14.25
CA VAL A 196 5.14 -8.46 -13.25
C VAL A 196 4.94 -9.26 -11.95
N PHE A 197 6.03 -9.73 -11.35
CA PHE A 197 6.02 -10.29 -10.00
C PHE A 197 6.68 -9.32 -9.01
N ASN A 198 5.87 -8.63 -8.21
CA ASN A 198 6.34 -7.75 -7.14
C ASN A 198 6.43 -8.49 -5.80
N HIS A 199 7.55 -8.36 -5.08
CA HIS A 199 7.60 -8.71 -3.66
C HIS A 199 8.44 -7.67 -2.90
N ASN A 200 7.80 -6.94 -1.98
CA ASN A 200 8.45 -5.84 -1.29
C ASN A 200 9.45 -6.33 -0.20
N ILE A 201 10.66 -5.76 -0.22
CA ILE A 201 11.61 -5.83 0.89
C ILE A 201 11.19 -4.89 2.04
N GLU A 202 10.47 -3.81 1.71
CA GLU A 202 9.91 -2.74 2.53
C GLU A 202 10.92 -1.86 3.29
N THR A 203 11.99 -2.44 3.84
CA THR A 203 12.97 -1.72 4.64
C THR A 203 14.32 -2.47 4.66
N VAL A 204 15.32 -1.86 5.29
CA VAL A 204 16.68 -2.39 5.39
C VAL A 204 16.77 -3.60 6.34
N GLU A 205 17.83 -4.40 6.22
CA GLU A 205 17.98 -5.67 6.96
C GLU A 205 17.85 -5.50 8.48
N ARG A 206 18.55 -4.53 9.08
CA ARG A 206 18.49 -4.20 10.51
C ARG A 206 17.08 -3.87 11.02
N LEU A 207 16.27 -3.18 10.21
CA LEU A 207 14.92 -2.78 10.59
C LEU A 207 13.87 -3.87 10.34
N THR A 208 14.15 -4.83 9.45
CA THR A 208 13.21 -5.90 9.11
C THR A 208 12.63 -6.65 10.31
N PRO A 209 13.41 -7.17 11.29
CA PRO A 209 12.82 -7.86 12.45
C PRO A 209 11.97 -6.95 13.36
N ILE A 210 12.17 -5.63 13.31
CA ILE A 210 11.40 -4.65 14.08
C ILE A 210 10.09 -4.31 13.36
N VAL A 211 10.17 -4.10 12.04
CA VAL A 211 9.07 -3.57 11.20
C VAL A 211 8.20 -4.68 10.62
N ARG A 212 8.76 -5.86 10.33
CA ARG A 212 8.11 -7.05 9.73
C ARG A 212 8.43 -8.31 10.55
N PRO A 213 7.95 -8.44 11.81
CA PRO A 213 8.41 -9.50 12.71
C PRO A 213 8.12 -10.95 12.24
N GLN A 214 7.18 -11.16 11.31
CA GLN A 214 6.91 -12.47 10.69
C GLN A 214 7.63 -12.71 9.34
N ALA A 215 8.32 -11.71 8.77
CA ALA A 215 9.10 -11.84 7.54
C ALA A 215 10.61 -11.87 7.85
N LYS A 216 11.42 -12.24 6.86
CA LYS A 216 12.89 -12.17 6.95
C LYS A 216 13.43 -11.48 5.71
N TYR A 217 14.43 -10.61 5.91
CA TYR A 217 15.02 -9.81 4.83
C TYR A 217 15.58 -10.69 3.71
N ARG A 218 16.46 -11.64 4.06
CA ARG A 218 17.05 -12.59 3.09
C ARG A 218 16.00 -13.47 2.41
N ARG A 219 14.95 -13.92 3.12
CA ARG A 219 13.82 -14.65 2.52
C ARG A 219 13.08 -13.81 1.48
N SER A 220 12.84 -12.52 1.73
CA SER A 220 12.23 -11.62 0.73
C SER A 220 13.10 -11.48 -0.52
N LEU A 221 14.42 -11.55 -0.42
CA LEU A 221 15.32 -11.63 -1.59
C LEU A 221 15.22 -13.01 -2.27
N ASP A 222 15.13 -14.09 -1.50
CA ASP A 222 14.99 -15.45 -2.02
C ASP A 222 13.71 -15.64 -2.84
N VAL A 223 12.60 -14.97 -2.49
CA VAL A 223 11.38 -14.93 -3.33
C VAL A 223 11.70 -14.41 -4.74
N LEU A 224 12.43 -13.30 -4.85
CA LEU A 224 12.80 -12.70 -6.14
C LEU A 224 13.75 -13.63 -6.93
N ARG A 225 14.72 -14.26 -6.24
CA ARG A 225 15.63 -15.25 -6.82
C ARG A 225 14.88 -16.48 -7.35
N LEU A 226 13.88 -16.97 -6.62
CA LEU A 226 13.08 -18.13 -7.00
C LEU A 226 12.22 -17.82 -8.24
N VAL A 227 11.61 -16.62 -8.32
CA VAL A 227 10.93 -16.17 -9.55
C VAL A 227 11.89 -16.18 -10.73
N LYS A 228 13.08 -15.57 -10.59
CA LYS A 228 14.09 -15.52 -11.67
C LYS A 228 14.71 -16.86 -12.02
N SER A 229 14.70 -17.82 -11.10
CA SER A 229 15.15 -19.20 -11.34
C SER A 229 14.09 -20.05 -12.04
N HIS A 230 12.80 -19.75 -11.81
CA HIS A 230 11.67 -20.40 -12.48
C HIS A 230 11.46 -19.86 -13.90
N ASP A 231 11.40 -18.54 -14.04
CA ASP A 231 11.34 -17.85 -15.34
C ASP A 231 12.12 -16.51 -15.26
N PRO A 232 13.32 -16.41 -15.87
CA PRO A 232 14.10 -15.18 -15.86
C PRO A 232 13.44 -14.04 -16.65
N GLY A 233 12.51 -14.37 -17.55
CA GLY A 233 11.74 -13.44 -18.38
C GLY A 233 10.69 -12.64 -17.62
N ILE A 234 10.14 -13.16 -16.50
CA ILE A 234 9.17 -12.44 -15.67
C ILE A 234 9.86 -11.22 -15.01
N PRO A 235 9.44 -9.97 -15.28
CA PRO A 235 9.93 -8.80 -14.56
C PRO A 235 9.65 -8.91 -13.06
N THR A 236 10.70 -8.76 -12.25
CA THR A 236 10.58 -8.76 -10.78
C THR A 236 10.67 -7.34 -10.24
N LYS A 237 9.82 -7.02 -9.27
CA LYS A 237 9.71 -5.68 -8.67
C LYS A 237 9.81 -5.74 -7.15
N SER A 238 10.27 -4.66 -6.53
CA SER A 238 10.26 -4.53 -5.07
C SER A 238 10.09 -3.08 -4.61
N GLY A 239 9.44 -2.91 -3.46
CA GLY A 239 9.24 -1.62 -2.80
C GLY A 239 10.07 -1.43 -1.53
N LEU A 240 10.48 -0.18 -1.31
CA LEU A 240 11.18 0.34 -0.13
C LEU A 240 10.43 1.55 0.43
N MET A 241 10.23 1.57 1.74
CA MET A 241 9.73 2.72 2.47
C MET A 241 10.86 3.41 3.24
N VAL A 242 11.06 4.70 2.99
CA VAL A 242 12.03 5.54 3.70
C VAL A 242 11.38 6.34 4.82
N GLY A 243 12.15 6.72 5.84
CA GLY A 243 11.71 7.44 7.02
C GLY A 243 11.38 6.55 8.23
N LEU A 244 11.81 5.28 8.23
CA LEU A 244 11.63 4.30 9.32
C LEU A 244 12.80 4.29 10.33
N GLY A 245 13.94 4.87 9.98
CA GLY A 245 15.14 4.96 10.82
C GLY A 245 16.37 4.26 10.23
N GLU A 246 16.35 4.04 8.92
CA GLU A 246 17.42 3.52 8.07
C GLU A 246 18.51 4.57 7.84
N ALA A 247 19.76 4.10 7.72
CA ALA A 247 20.89 4.91 7.29
C ALA A 247 21.10 4.82 5.76
N ALA A 248 21.87 5.75 5.19
CA ALA A 248 22.05 5.85 3.74
C ALA A 248 22.87 4.68 3.16
N ASP A 249 23.88 4.21 3.88
CA ASP A 249 24.65 3.01 3.57
C ASP A 249 23.76 1.75 3.56
N GLU A 250 22.86 1.62 4.54
CA GLU A 250 21.90 0.50 4.59
C GLU A 250 20.89 0.53 3.43
N LEU A 251 20.42 1.73 3.03
CA LEU A 251 19.58 1.91 1.85
C LEU A 251 20.31 1.53 0.57
N ARG A 252 21.55 2.00 0.41
CA ARG A 252 22.39 1.66 -0.76
C ARG A 252 22.67 0.16 -0.81
N GLN A 253 23.01 -0.48 0.30
CA GLN A 253 23.19 -1.92 0.37
C GLN A 253 21.90 -2.66 0.01
N THR A 254 20.74 -2.18 0.45
CA THR A 254 19.46 -2.82 0.12
C THR A 254 19.10 -2.71 -1.36
N LEU A 255 19.49 -1.62 -2.03
CA LEU A 255 19.36 -1.50 -3.49
C LEU A 255 20.30 -2.48 -4.22
N VAL A 256 21.54 -2.65 -3.75
CA VAL A 256 22.49 -3.65 -4.27
C VAL A 256 21.93 -5.07 -4.08
N ASP A 257 21.54 -5.45 -2.86
CA ASP A 257 20.97 -6.75 -2.51
C ASP A 257 19.73 -7.09 -3.35
N LEU A 258 18.83 -6.12 -3.57
CA LEU A 258 17.68 -6.26 -4.45
C LEU A 258 18.10 -6.52 -5.90
N ARG A 259 19.07 -5.77 -6.42
CA ARG A 259 19.52 -5.97 -7.80
C ARG A 259 20.22 -7.32 -7.95
N GLU A 260 21.07 -7.73 -7.01
CA GLU A 260 21.70 -9.05 -6.98
C GLU A 260 20.67 -10.19 -6.91
N ALA A 261 19.54 -9.99 -6.23
CA ALA A 261 18.41 -10.93 -6.23
C ALA A 261 17.62 -10.98 -7.56
N GLY A 262 18.02 -10.20 -8.58
CA GLY A 262 17.41 -10.18 -9.91
C GLY A 262 16.36 -9.09 -10.12
N CYS A 263 16.11 -8.25 -9.11
CA CYS A 263 15.08 -7.21 -9.17
C CYS A 263 15.30 -6.25 -10.36
N SER A 264 14.23 -5.96 -11.09
CA SER A 264 14.23 -5.22 -12.36
C SER A 264 13.55 -3.85 -12.24
N ILE A 265 12.65 -3.70 -11.27
CA ILE A 265 11.91 -2.46 -11.00
C ILE A 265 11.99 -2.18 -9.49
N VAL A 266 12.35 -0.96 -9.08
CA VAL A 266 12.32 -0.56 -7.66
C VAL A 266 11.45 0.66 -7.42
N THR A 267 10.63 0.61 -6.36
CA THR A 267 9.80 1.74 -5.91
C THR A 267 10.25 2.25 -4.55
N ILE A 268 10.56 3.54 -4.43
CA ILE A 268 11.05 4.18 -3.18
C ILE A 268 10.06 5.26 -2.74
N GLY A 269 9.40 5.07 -1.59
CA GLY A 269 8.32 5.95 -1.12
C GLY A 269 8.46 6.38 0.34
N GLN A 270 7.88 7.54 0.71
CA GLN A 270 7.84 7.96 2.12
C GLN A 270 6.91 7.04 2.93
N TYR A 271 7.43 6.47 4.02
CA TYR A 271 6.61 5.85 5.06
C TYR A 271 5.69 6.91 5.69
N LEU A 272 4.39 6.65 5.69
CA LEU A 272 3.39 7.46 6.38
C LEU A 272 2.69 6.59 7.43
N GLN A 273 2.78 6.99 8.69
CA GLN A 273 2.28 6.26 9.84
C GLN A 273 0.74 6.21 9.84
N PRO A 274 0.08 5.02 9.79
CA PRO A 274 -1.37 4.94 9.69
C PRO A 274 -2.13 5.35 10.97
N THR A 275 -1.57 5.03 12.15
CA THR A 275 -2.06 5.45 13.48
C THR A 275 -0.88 5.58 14.45
N PRO A 276 -1.00 6.29 15.58
CA PRO A 276 0.06 6.40 16.59
C PRO A 276 0.61 5.08 17.16
N GLU A 277 -0.11 3.96 17.00
CA GLU A 277 0.32 2.62 17.44
C GLU A 277 1.30 1.94 16.48
N HIS A 278 1.37 2.41 15.23
CA HIS A 278 2.30 1.90 14.22
C HIS A 278 3.71 2.47 14.44
N THR A 279 4.72 1.90 13.77
CA THR A 279 6.11 2.39 13.83
C THR A 279 6.17 3.91 13.69
N PRO A 280 6.83 4.65 14.60
CA PRO A 280 6.96 6.10 14.46
C PRO A 280 7.78 6.52 13.24
N ILE A 281 7.44 7.65 12.61
CA ILE A 281 8.25 8.23 11.54
C ILE A 281 9.55 8.81 12.12
N ALA A 282 10.69 8.23 11.73
CA ALA A 282 12.02 8.68 12.13
C ALA A 282 12.39 10.02 11.46
N ARG A 283 12.09 10.17 10.17
CA ARG A 283 12.21 11.44 9.42
C ARG A 283 11.29 11.48 8.21
N PHE A 284 11.02 12.69 7.72
CA PHE A 284 10.46 12.91 6.40
C PHE A 284 11.62 13.18 5.44
N TYR A 285 11.59 12.57 4.26
CA TYR A 285 12.53 12.83 3.18
C TYR A 285 12.03 14.03 2.35
N GLU A 286 12.95 14.88 1.90
CA GLU A 286 12.67 15.95 0.95
C GLU A 286 12.58 15.41 -0.49
N PRO A 287 11.84 16.05 -1.41
CA PRO A 287 11.74 15.61 -2.81
C PRO A 287 13.09 15.35 -3.49
N ALA A 288 14.08 16.23 -3.28
CA ALA A 288 15.42 16.09 -3.85
C ALA A 288 16.18 14.83 -3.33
N GLU A 289 15.86 14.33 -2.13
CA GLU A 289 16.42 13.07 -1.65
C GLU A 289 15.84 11.87 -2.40
N PHE A 290 14.58 11.93 -2.83
CA PHE A 290 14.00 10.90 -3.69
C PHE A 290 14.62 10.90 -5.07
N ASP A 291 14.93 12.07 -5.64
CA ASP A 291 15.64 12.21 -6.91
C ASP A 291 17.07 11.62 -6.81
N PHE A 292 17.78 11.90 -5.72
CA PHE A 292 19.08 11.29 -5.42
C PHE A 292 19.00 9.76 -5.36
N TRP A 293 18.05 9.19 -4.61
CA TRP A 293 17.88 7.74 -4.54
C TRP A 293 17.45 7.12 -5.88
N ALA A 294 16.72 7.87 -6.71
CA ALA A 294 16.38 7.43 -8.06
C ALA A 294 17.62 7.35 -8.96
N ALA A 295 18.53 8.32 -8.87
CA ALA A 295 19.81 8.31 -9.58
C ALA A 295 20.70 7.15 -9.09
N GLN A 296 20.82 6.95 -7.77
CA GLN A 296 21.59 5.84 -7.19
C GLN A 296 21.06 4.46 -7.60
N ALA A 297 19.74 4.26 -7.65
CA ALA A 297 19.17 3.00 -8.14
C ALA A 297 19.48 2.78 -9.63
N ARG A 298 19.41 3.80 -10.48
CA ARG A 298 19.79 3.68 -11.90
C ARG A 298 21.29 3.38 -12.06
N GLU A 299 22.15 4.00 -11.25
CA GLU A 299 23.60 3.73 -11.21
C GLU A 299 23.93 2.28 -10.80
N ILE A 300 23.17 1.71 -9.84
CA ILE A 300 23.25 0.29 -9.44
C ILE A 300 22.74 -0.65 -10.55
N GLY A 301 22.05 -0.14 -11.58
CA GLY A 301 21.61 -0.89 -12.75
C GLY A 301 20.19 -1.45 -12.65
N PHE A 302 19.26 -0.72 -12.01
CA PHE A 302 17.82 -0.95 -12.14
C PHE A 302 17.29 -0.37 -13.46
N PRO A 303 16.69 -1.18 -14.36
CA PRO A 303 16.06 -0.70 -15.59
C PRO A 303 14.97 0.36 -15.38
N SER A 304 14.07 0.15 -14.42
CA SER A 304 13.01 1.13 -14.10
C SER A 304 12.98 1.45 -12.60
N VAL A 305 12.72 2.72 -12.30
CA VAL A 305 12.80 3.28 -10.94
C VAL A 305 11.71 4.34 -10.73
N ALA A 306 10.80 4.08 -9.80
CA ALA A 306 9.85 5.07 -9.30
C ALA A 306 10.27 5.54 -7.90
N SER A 307 10.55 6.82 -7.73
CA SER A 307 10.98 7.38 -6.44
C SER A 307 10.22 8.68 -6.16
N GLY A 308 9.67 8.83 -4.96
CA GLY A 308 8.99 10.06 -4.58
C GLY A 308 8.14 9.93 -3.31
N PRO A 309 7.76 11.05 -2.67
CA PRO A 309 7.08 11.02 -1.36
C PRO A 309 5.81 10.17 -1.36
N PHE A 310 5.02 10.23 -2.44
CA PHE A 310 3.76 9.50 -2.59
C PHE A 310 3.87 8.16 -3.33
N VAL A 311 5.07 7.75 -3.77
CA VAL A 311 5.23 6.46 -4.44
C VAL A 311 4.85 5.32 -3.51
N ARG A 312 4.16 4.33 -4.08
CA ARG A 312 3.77 3.05 -3.47
C ARG A 312 3.96 1.98 -4.55
N SER A 313 4.11 0.71 -4.18
CA SER A 313 4.37 -0.36 -5.15
C SER A 313 3.36 -0.36 -6.31
N SER A 314 2.07 -0.11 -6.04
CA SER A 314 1.02 -0.04 -7.09
C SER A 314 0.72 1.36 -7.65
N TYR A 315 1.41 2.41 -7.20
CA TYR A 315 1.17 3.77 -7.69
C TYR A 315 1.80 3.96 -9.07
N HIS A 316 0.97 4.30 -10.06
CA HIS A 316 1.35 4.42 -11.48
C HIS A 316 2.05 3.17 -12.03
N ALA A 317 1.72 1.97 -11.50
CA ALA A 317 2.41 0.72 -11.85
C ALA A 317 2.39 0.37 -13.35
N GLY A 318 1.32 0.72 -14.07
CA GLY A 318 1.27 0.59 -15.54
C GLY A 318 2.28 1.50 -16.26
N GLU A 319 2.43 2.75 -15.82
CA GLU A 319 3.41 3.69 -16.40
C GLU A 319 4.86 3.21 -16.14
N VAL A 320 5.10 2.56 -14.99
CA VAL A 320 6.37 1.92 -14.62
C VAL A 320 6.63 0.63 -15.44
N PHE A 321 5.58 -0.09 -15.81
CA PHE A 321 5.67 -1.24 -16.71
C PHE A 321 5.98 -0.80 -18.15
N ASP A 322 5.30 0.24 -18.63
CA ASP A 322 5.52 0.82 -19.97
C ASP A 322 6.97 1.34 -20.09
N ASP A 323 7.49 2.03 -19.07
CA ASP A 323 8.89 2.50 -18.97
C ASP A 323 9.91 1.34 -19.06
N LEU A 324 9.68 0.23 -18.36
CA LEU A 324 10.54 -0.97 -18.45
C LEU A 324 10.62 -1.51 -19.88
N HIS A 325 9.53 -1.44 -20.64
CA HIS A 325 9.46 -1.89 -22.03
C HIS A 325 9.82 -0.80 -23.05
N GLY A 326 10.22 0.40 -22.60
CA GLY A 326 10.62 1.51 -23.46
C GLY A 326 9.45 2.19 -24.19
N VAL A 327 8.21 1.93 -23.77
CA VAL A 327 6.98 2.54 -24.30
C VAL A 327 6.77 3.88 -23.59
N ARG A 328 6.57 4.97 -24.36
CA ARG A 328 6.32 6.33 -23.86
C ARG A 328 5.16 6.97 -24.61
#